data_AF-A0A1I8H3Z3-F1
#
_entry.id   AF-A0A1I8H3Z3-F1
#
_cell.length_a   1.000
_cell.length_b   1.000
_cell.length_c   1.000
_cell.angle_alpha   90.00
_cell.angle_beta   90.00
_cell.angle_gamma   90.00
#
_symmetry.space_group_name_H-M   'P 1'
#
loop_
_entity.id
_entity.type
_entity.pdbx_description
1 polymer ?
#
loop_
_entity_poly.entity_id
_entity_poly.type
_entity_poly.pdbx_seq_one_letter_code
_entity_poly.pdbx_strand_id
1 'polypeptide(L)'
;AVADGAERREQSDKSGRPSRVDFLAAGDGENGGCLLSVGKKLFERRSDNGANEFYENKNCWLNELDFELKSFDQHLFEFPVTFPPTYPFSEDCQAPGAATGYMATRLPGWCDRVLCSHSARRALLCPPDQPTQYAVLGLDDCLGDHKP
;
A
#
# COMPACT_ATOMS: atom_id res chain seq x y z
N ALA A 1 -6.01 -11.35 4.61
CA ALA A 1 -7.31 -11.92 5.03
C ALA A 1 -7.59 -11.47 6.46
N VAL A 2 -8.72 -10.81 6.71
CA VAL A 2 -9.17 -10.59 8.11
C VAL A 2 -9.51 -11.97 8.65
N ALA A 3 -8.95 -12.32 9.81
CA ALA A 3 -9.11 -13.64 10.42
C ALA A 3 -10.59 -14.00 10.54
N ASP A 4 -10.92 -15.23 10.12
CA ASP A 4 -12.24 -15.81 10.28
C ASP A 4 -12.65 -15.70 11.76
N GLY A 5 -13.74 -14.97 12.05
CA GLY A 5 -14.21 -14.69 13.41
C GLY A 5 -14.04 -13.25 13.94
N ALA A 6 -13.42 -12.32 13.21
CA ALA A 6 -13.33 -10.93 13.67
C ALA A 6 -14.70 -10.23 13.79
N GLU A 7 -14.95 -9.51 14.89
CA GLU A 7 -16.18 -8.72 15.08
C GLU A 7 -16.10 -7.44 14.23
N ARG A 8 -17.13 -7.19 13.41
CA ARG A 8 -17.25 -5.96 12.59
C ARG A 8 -18.14 -4.94 13.32
N ARG A 9 -17.58 -3.78 13.68
CA ARG A 9 -18.34 -2.63 14.20
C ARG A 9 -18.38 -1.50 13.19
N GLU A 10 -19.57 -0.98 12.91
CA GLU A 10 -19.76 0.14 12.00
C GLU A 10 -20.23 1.38 12.76
N GLN A 11 -19.61 2.52 12.46
CA GLN A 11 -19.95 3.82 13.00
C GLN A 11 -20.50 4.70 11.87
N SER A 12 -21.52 5.52 12.18
CA SER A 12 -22.13 6.45 11.24
C SER A 12 -21.80 7.90 11.57
N ASP A 13 -21.77 8.76 10.55
CA ASP A 13 -21.65 10.19 10.70
C ASP A 13 -22.96 10.84 11.22
N LYS A 14 -22.95 12.16 11.43
CA LYS A 14 -24.12 12.93 11.89
C LYS A 14 -25.32 12.85 10.92
N SER A 15 -25.10 12.44 9.68
CA SER A 15 -26.15 12.24 8.67
C SER A 15 -26.66 10.79 8.59
N GLY A 16 -26.16 9.91 9.47
CA GLY A 16 -26.53 8.50 9.49
C GLY A 16 -25.86 7.66 8.40
N ARG A 17 -24.82 8.19 7.71
CA ARG A 17 -24.08 7.44 6.70
C ARG A 17 -22.88 6.73 7.32
N PRO A 18 -22.50 5.53 6.85
CA PRO A 18 -21.32 4.83 7.34
C PRO A 18 -20.06 5.70 7.19
N SER A 19 -19.31 5.89 8.28
CA SER A 19 -18.11 6.74 8.31
C SER A 19 -16.83 5.99 8.67
N ARG A 20 -16.96 4.92 9.46
CA ARG A 20 -15.84 4.09 9.93
C ARG A 20 -16.30 2.67 10.18
N VAL A 21 -15.46 1.71 9.87
CA VAL A 21 -15.64 0.30 10.18
C VAL A 21 -14.40 -0.19 10.92
N ASP A 22 -14.62 -0.82 12.07
CA ASP A 22 -13.57 -1.43 12.89
C ASP A 22 -13.74 -2.96 12.86
N PHE A 23 -12.64 -3.67 12.66
CA PHE A 23 -12.54 -5.12 12.79
C PHE A 23 -11.78 -5.45 14.07
N LEU A 24 -12.41 -6.20 14.97
CA LEU A 24 -11.90 -6.50 16.30
C LEU A 24 -11.55 -7.98 16.42
N ALA A 25 -10.55 -8.30 17.23
CA ALA A 25 -10.19 -9.68 17.53
C ALA A 25 -11.32 -10.41 18.27
N ALA A 26 -11.54 -11.69 17.96
CA ALA A 26 -12.52 -12.50 18.67
C ALA A 26 -11.99 -12.89 20.07
N GLY A 27 -12.80 -12.70 21.11
CA GLY A 27 -12.61 -13.36 22.41
C GLY A 27 -11.86 -12.60 23.50
N ASP A 28 -11.36 -11.39 23.25
CA ASP A 28 -10.69 -10.58 24.28
C ASP A 28 -11.65 -9.50 24.80
N GLY A 29 -12.27 -9.75 25.97
CA GLY A 29 -13.13 -8.75 26.63
C GLY A 29 -12.38 -7.45 26.91
N GLU A 30 -13.05 -6.28 26.79
CA GLU A 30 -12.62 -4.86 26.94
C GLU A 30 -11.25 -4.40 26.35
N ASN A 31 -10.25 -5.28 26.19
CA ASN A 31 -8.92 -5.07 25.62
C ASN A 31 -8.69 -5.84 24.30
N GLY A 32 -9.72 -6.43 23.69
CA GLY A 32 -9.67 -7.11 22.38
C GLY A 32 -9.42 -6.15 21.26
N GLY A 33 -8.18 -5.68 21.19
CA GLY A 33 -7.90 -4.44 20.52
C GLY A 33 -8.08 -4.54 19.01
N CYS A 34 -8.39 -3.38 18.44
CA CYS A 34 -8.71 -3.23 17.04
C CYS A 34 -7.61 -3.82 16.14
N LEU A 35 -8.02 -4.68 15.20
CA LEU A 35 -7.15 -5.28 14.20
C LEU A 35 -7.01 -4.36 12.98
N LEU A 36 -8.12 -3.74 12.57
CA LEU A 36 -8.17 -2.86 11.41
C LEU A 36 -9.27 -1.83 11.58
N SER A 37 -8.95 -0.56 11.37
CA SER A 37 -9.90 0.54 11.24
C SER A 37 -9.87 1.08 9.82
N VAL A 38 -11.03 1.16 9.17
CA VAL A 38 -11.18 1.70 7.81
C VAL A 38 -12.21 2.83 7.82
N GLY A 39 -11.90 3.95 7.18
CA GLY A 39 -12.82 5.08 7.04
C GLY A 39 -12.43 5.99 5.88
N LYS A 40 -13.08 7.16 5.78
CA LYS A 40 -12.89 8.10 4.65
C LYS A 40 -11.43 8.57 4.48
N LYS A 41 -10.71 8.77 5.59
CA LYS A 41 -9.27 9.06 5.62
C LYS A 41 -8.56 8.28 6.72
N LEU A 42 -8.89 6.99 6.80
CA LEU A 42 -8.37 6.12 7.83
C LEU A 42 -8.16 4.72 7.25
N PHE A 43 -6.96 4.22 7.43
CA PHE A 43 -6.57 2.84 7.25
C PHE A 43 -5.50 2.55 8.30
N GLU A 44 -5.94 2.05 9.46
CA GLU A 44 -5.05 1.76 10.58
C GLU A 44 -5.14 0.27 10.87
N ARG A 45 -4.07 -0.45 10.56
CA ARG A 45 -3.96 -1.89 10.79
C ARG A 45 -3.02 -2.11 11.97
N ARG A 46 -3.43 -2.97 12.91
CA ARG A 46 -2.51 -3.55 13.88
C ARG A 46 -1.45 -4.36 13.14
N SER A 47 -0.20 -3.97 13.30
CA SER A 47 0.93 -4.72 12.78
C SER A 47 1.61 -5.48 13.89
N ASP A 48 1.69 -6.81 13.73
CA ASP A 48 2.50 -7.67 14.62
C ASP A 48 3.99 -7.64 14.23
N ASN A 49 4.30 -7.14 13.02
CA ASN A 49 5.64 -7.11 12.41
C ASN A 49 6.29 -5.71 12.42
N GLY A 50 5.72 -4.75 13.15
CA GLY A 50 6.24 -3.38 13.26
C GLY A 50 5.67 -2.38 12.23
N ALA A 51 6.01 -1.10 12.41
CA ALA A 51 5.41 0.03 11.67
C ALA A 51 5.77 0.07 10.18
N ASN A 52 6.85 -0.59 9.76
CA ASN A 52 7.40 -0.55 8.39
C ASN A 52 7.18 -1.85 7.60
N GLU A 53 6.29 -2.74 8.06
CA GLU A 53 6.01 -4.05 7.43
C GLU A 53 5.78 -3.91 5.91
N PHE A 54 5.03 -2.88 5.52
CA PHE A 54 4.68 -2.59 4.13
C PHE A 54 5.90 -2.22 3.26
N TYR A 55 6.90 -1.57 3.85
CA TYR A 55 8.16 -1.22 3.18
C TYR A 55 9.09 -2.43 3.08
N GLU A 56 9.32 -3.11 4.20
CA GLU A 56 10.30 -4.20 4.31
C GLU A 56 9.91 -5.44 3.52
N ASN A 57 8.65 -5.86 3.61
CA ASN A 57 8.14 -7.01 2.87
C ASN A 57 7.79 -6.68 1.42
N LYS A 58 7.91 -5.41 1.02
CA LYS A 58 7.48 -4.86 -0.28
C LYS A 58 6.06 -5.30 -0.66
N ASN A 59 5.26 -5.61 0.35
CA ASN A 59 3.87 -5.97 0.22
C ASN A 59 3.55 -7.10 -0.76
N CYS A 60 4.34 -8.19 -0.70
CA CYS A 60 4.15 -9.38 -1.52
C CYS A 60 2.69 -9.89 -1.57
N TRP A 61 1.97 -9.91 -0.45
CA TRP A 61 0.57 -10.36 -0.40
C TRP A 61 -0.43 -9.32 -0.94
N LEU A 62 -0.12 -8.03 -0.82
CA LEU A 62 -0.98 -6.93 -1.31
C LEU A 62 -0.90 -6.81 -2.83
N ASN A 63 0.24 -7.18 -3.42
CA ASN A 63 0.42 -7.24 -4.87
C ASN A 63 -0.58 -8.20 -5.54
N GLU A 64 -1.00 -9.27 -4.86
CA GLU A 64 -2.02 -10.20 -5.39
C GLU A 64 -3.41 -9.55 -5.55
N LEU A 65 -3.66 -8.45 -4.83
CA LEU A 65 -4.89 -7.67 -4.86
C LEU A 65 -4.77 -6.44 -5.77
N ASP A 66 -3.60 -6.24 -6.39
CA ASP A 66 -3.38 -5.19 -7.37
C ASP A 66 -3.92 -5.62 -8.74
N PHE A 67 -5.02 -4.98 -9.15
CA PHE A 67 -5.73 -5.29 -10.39
C PHE A 67 -5.66 -4.18 -11.43
N GLU A 68 -4.88 -3.12 -11.20
CA GLU A 68 -4.87 -1.95 -12.07
C GLU A 68 -4.45 -2.32 -13.50
N LEU A 69 -3.34 -3.06 -13.64
CA LEU A 69 -2.85 -3.51 -14.94
C LEU A 69 -3.79 -4.50 -15.65
N LYS A 70 -4.59 -5.30 -14.92
CA LYS A 70 -5.51 -6.28 -15.53
C LYS A 70 -6.53 -5.63 -16.46
N SER A 71 -6.82 -4.34 -16.26
CA SER A 71 -7.72 -3.58 -17.14
C SER A 71 -7.08 -3.24 -18.50
N PHE A 72 -5.75 -3.34 -18.62
CA PHE A 72 -4.98 -2.87 -19.77
C PHE A 72 -3.99 -3.89 -20.33
N ASP A 73 -3.88 -5.08 -19.74
CA ASP A 73 -2.84 -6.08 -20.03
C ASP A 73 -2.80 -6.55 -21.50
N GLN A 74 -3.92 -6.44 -22.22
CA GLN A 74 -3.99 -6.73 -23.65
C GLN A 74 -3.24 -5.70 -24.51
N HIS A 75 -3.05 -4.47 -24.00
CA HIS A 75 -2.52 -3.34 -24.77
C HIS A 75 -1.21 -2.81 -24.21
N LEU A 76 -1.13 -2.74 -22.88
CA LEU A 76 -0.02 -2.17 -22.12
C LEU A 76 0.75 -3.25 -21.37
N PHE A 77 2.01 -2.94 -21.12
CA PHE A 77 2.94 -3.73 -20.36
C PHE A 77 3.53 -2.87 -19.25
N GLU A 78 3.59 -3.43 -18.06
CA GLU A 78 4.31 -2.88 -16.92
C GLU A 78 5.48 -3.84 -16.60
N PHE A 79 6.65 -3.28 -16.29
CA PHE A 79 7.76 -4.10 -15.80
C PHE A 79 7.42 -4.66 -14.40
N PRO A 80 8.03 -5.79 -13.98
CA PRO A 80 7.76 -6.35 -12.67
C PRO A 80 8.03 -5.33 -11.55
N VAL A 81 7.01 -5.04 -10.75
CA VAL A 81 7.12 -4.20 -9.56
C VAL A 81 7.91 -4.96 -8.50
N THR A 82 9.09 -4.44 -8.14
CA THR A 82 10.02 -5.08 -7.17
C THR A 82 10.39 -4.14 -6.01
N PHE A 83 9.62 -3.06 -5.88
CA PHE A 83 9.75 -1.98 -4.90
C PHE A 83 8.49 -1.89 -4.03
N PRO A 84 8.59 -1.31 -2.83
CA PRO A 84 7.44 -1.16 -1.93
C PRO A 84 6.38 -0.19 -2.51
N PRO A 85 5.16 -0.17 -1.97
CA PRO A 85 4.13 0.79 -2.38
C PRO A 85 4.63 2.23 -2.44
N THR A 86 4.11 3.02 -3.38
CA THR A 86 4.57 4.39 -3.61
C THR A 86 3.79 5.44 -2.82
N TYR A 87 2.69 5.03 -2.17
CA TYR A 87 1.76 5.90 -1.46
C TYR A 87 1.02 5.13 -0.35
N PRO A 88 0.60 5.75 0.78
CA PRO A 88 0.92 7.11 1.23
C PRO A 88 2.12 7.13 2.18
N PHE A 89 3.32 7.49 1.72
CA PHE A 89 4.48 7.64 2.61
C PHE A 89 4.24 8.72 3.67
N SER A 90 4.97 8.64 4.78
CA SER A 90 4.94 9.66 5.84
C SER A 90 5.50 10.99 5.33
N GLU A 91 4.76 12.08 5.59
CA GLU A 91 5.24 13.45 5.33
C GLU A 91 6.00 14.04 6.53
N ASP A 92 5.97 13.38 7.69
CA ASP A 92 6.71 13.82 8.88
C ASP A 92 8.19 13.44 8.76
N CYS A 93 8.98 14.34 8.18
CA CYS A 93 10.41 14.16 7.96
C CYS A 93 11.26 14.12 9.24
N GLN A 94 10.69 14.42 10.40
CA GLN A 94 11.39 14.39 11.69
C GLN A 94 11.18 13.08 12.45
N ALA A 95 10.19 12.27 12.05
CA ALA A 95 9.91 10.99 12.68
C ALA A 95 11.03 9.96 12.40
N PRO A 96 11.37 9.08 13.36
CA PRO A 96 12.25 7.95 13.10
C PRO A 96 11.68 7.07 11.97
N GLY A 97 12.47 6.82 10.92
CA GLY A 97 12.01 6.06 9.76
C GLY A 97 11.05 6.82 8.84
N ALA A 98 11.04 8.16 8.88
CA ALA A 98 10.15 9.00 8.06
C ALA A 98 10.13 8.63 6.58
N ALA A 99 11.29 8.31 5.98
CA ALA A 99 11.37 7.95 4.57
C ALA A 99 10.71 6.59 4.24
N THR A 100 10.55 5.69 5.21
CA THR A 100 10.09 4.31 5.00
C THR A 100 8.75 4.00 5.66
N GLY A 101 8.22 4.94 6.45
CA GLY A 101 6.91 4.84 7.08
C GLY A 101 5.77 5.25 6.16
N TYR A 102 4.56 4.73 6.43
CA TYR A 102 3.33 5.11 5.73
C TYR A 102 2.35 5.81 6.67
N MET A 103 1.58 6.75 6.13
CA MET A 103 0.46 7.35 6.84
C MET A 103 -0.72 6.38 6.93
N ALA A 104 -1.43 6.39 8.06
CA ALA A 104 -2.66 5.61 8.26
C ALA A 104 -3.90 6.23 7.59
N THR A 105 -3.72 6.99 6.51
CA THR A 105 -4.82 7.68 5.81
C THR A 105 -5.45 6.81 4.72
N ARG A 106 -4.67 5.89 4.13
CA ARG A 106 -5.07 4.94 3.07
C ARG A 106 -4.29 3.64 3.19
N LEU A 107 -4.84 2.58 2.61
CA LEU A 107 -4.08 1.35 2.39
C LEU A 107 -2.91 1.65 1.45
N PRO A 108 -1.67 1.23 1.77
CA PRO A 108 -0.55 1.43 0.86
C PRO A 108 -0.77 0.77 -0.50
N GLY A 109 -0.42 1.49 -1.57
CA GLY A 109 -0.56 1.01 -2.96
C GLY A 109 0.48 1.60 -3.92
N TRP A 110 0.56 1.02 -5.11
CA TRP A 110 1.43 1.47 -6.21
C TRP A 110 0.67 2.45 -7.11
N CYS A 111 0.45 3.66 -6.63
CA CYS A 111 -0.28 4.70 -7.37
C CYS A 111 0.54 5.32 -8.51
N ASP A 112 1.87 5.19 -8.44
CA ASP A 112 2.81 5.77 -9.37
C ASP A 112 3.36 4.65 -10.26
N ARG A 113 2.89 4.61 -11.51
CA ARG A 113 3.20 3.52 -12.47
C ARG A 113 3.70 4.04 -13.79
N VAL A 114 4.56 3.26 -14.42
CA VAL A 114 4.99 3.47 -15.80
C VAL A 114 4.58 2.27 -16.65
N LEU A 115 3.57 2.49 -17.48
CA LEU A 115 3.11 1.52 -18.46
C LEU A 115 3.63 1.88 -19.84
N CYS A 116 3.97 0.88 -20.64
CA CYS A 116 4.42 1.06 -22.01
C CYS A 116 3.65 0.14 -22.95
N SER A 117 3.62 0.46 -24.25
CA SER A 117 3.09 -0.48 -25.23
C SER A 117 4.00 -1.69 -25.39
N HIS A 118 3.45 -2.80 -25.86
CA HIS A 118 4.23 -4.00 -26.20
C HIS A 118 5.35 -3.72 -27.22
N SER A 119 5.17 -2.75 -28.11
CA SER A 119 6.20 -2.32 -29.06
C SER A 119 7.31 -1.52 -28.39
N ALA A 120 6.96 -0.59 -27.48
CA ALA A 120 7.90 0.22 -26.72
C ALA A 120 8.74 -0.62 -25.76
N ARG A 121 8.15 -1.65 -25.13
CA ARG A 121 8.86 -2.61 -24.27
C ARG A 121 10.15 -3.12 -24.93
N ARG A 122 10.11 -3.48 -26.21
CA ARG A 122 11.29 -4.00 -26.93
C ARG A 122 12.41 -2.97 -27.07
N ALA A 123 12.07 -1.68 -27.15
CA ALA A 123 13.04 -0.60 -27.21
C ALA A 123 13.61 -0.25 -25.83
N LEU A 124 12.86 -0.53 -24.76
CA LEU A 124 13.28 -0.29 -23.38
C LEU A 124 14.16 -1.42 -22.81
N LEU A 125 14.07 -2.63 -23.37
CA LEU A 125 14.87 -3.77 -22.91
C LEU A 125 16.36 -3.57 -23.18
N CYS A 126 17.08 -3.18 -22.13
CA CYS A 126 18.53 -3.14 -22.14
C CYS A 126 19.15 -4.55 -21.94
N PRO A 127 20.39 -4.77 -22.41
CA PRO A 127 21.07 -6.05 -22.28
C PRO A 127 21.35 -6.44 -20.81
N PRO A 128 21.62 -7.72 -20.51
CA PRO A 128 21.70 -8.23 -19.13
C PRO A 128 22.78 -7.58 -18.25
N ASP A 129 23.82 -7.01 -18.85
CA ASP A 129 24.90 -6.28 -18.19
C ASP A 129 24.47 -4.88 -17.72
N GLN A 130 23.40 -4.32 -18.30
CA GLN A 130 22.79 -3.07 -17.88
C GLN A 130 21.26 -3.22 -17.92
N PRO A 131 20.67 -4.02 -17.02
CA PRO A 131 19.26 -4.34 -17.10
C PRO A 131 18.40 -3.08 -16.93
N THR A 132 17.28 -3.06 -17.66
CA THR A 132 16.24 -2.04 -17.50
C THR A 132 15.80 -1.97 -16.05
N GLN A 133 15.82 -0.77 -15.47
CA GLN A 133 15.41 -0.56 -14.09
C GLN A 133 13.98 -0.01 -14.04
N TYR A 134 13.14 -0.66 -13.23
CA TYR A 134 11.84 -0.14 -12.84
C TYR A 134 11.83 -0.07 -11.32
N ALA A 135 11.89 1.16 -10.79
CA ALA A 135 12.17 1.46 -9.41
C ALA A 135 11.54 2.79 -9.01
N VAL A 136 11.59 3.08 -7.71
CA VAL A 136 11.08 4.31 -7.10
C VAL A 136 12.21 5.30 -6.87
N LEU A 137 11.94 6.57 -7.11
CA LEU A 137 12.83 7.68 -6.85
C LEU A 137 12.75 8.12 -5.38
N GLY A 138 13.90 8.36 -4.76
CA GLY A 138 13.98 8.90 -3.40
C GLY A 138 13.40 7.99 -2.33
N LEU A 139 13.58 6.66 -2.46
CA LEU A 139 13.13 5.70 -1.44
C LEU A 139 13.61 6.04 -0.03
N ASP A 140 14.83 6.60 0.08
CA ASP A 140 15.46 6.99 1.35
C ASP A 140 15.23 8.47 1.71
N ASP A 141 14.50 9.22 0.88
CA ASP A 141 14.22 10.64 1.05
C ASP A 141 12.74 10.90 1.37
N CYS A 142 12.46 11.96 2.13
CA CYS A 142 11.09 12.42 2.38
C CYS A 142 10.64 13.36 1.26
N LEU A 143 10.07 12.81 0.18
CA LEU A 143 9.63 13.57 -0.99
C LEU A 143 8.14 13.96 -1.00
N GLY A 144 7.38 13.51 0.02
CA GLY A 144 5.94 13.69 0.13
C GLY A 144 5.24 12.37 0.39
N ASP A 145 3.91 12.36 0.27
CA ASP A 145 3.10 11.15 0.42
C ASP A 145 3.17 10.21 -0.78
N HIS A 146 3.64 10.70 -1.93
CA HIS A 146 3.97 9.92 -3.13
C HIS A 146 5.48 9.85 -3.38
N LYS A 147 5.95 8.70 -3.87
CA LYS A 147 7.30 8.52 -4.40
C LYS A 147 7.24 7.86 -5.79
N PRO A 148 7.41 8.63 -6.88
CA PRO A 148 7.26 8.15 -8.24
C PRO A 148 8.41 7.25 -8.71
#